data_AF-A0A1T5LXJ9-F1
#
_entry.id   AF-A0A1T5LXJ9-F1
#
_cell.length_a   1.000
_cell.length_b   1.000
_cell.length_c   1.000
_cell.angle_alpha   90.00
_cell.angle_beta   90.00
_cell.angle_gamma   90.00
#
_symmetry.space_group_name_H-M   'P 1'
#
loop_
_entity.id
_entity.type
_entity.pdbx_description
1 polymer ?
#
loop_
_entity_poly.entity_id
_entity_poly.type
_entity_poly.pdbx_seq_one_letter_code
_entity_poly.pdbx_strand_id
1 'polypeptide(L)' 'MVAVLAALFAVADGFRWGNRWYVSTMFEDSSPEYALEIIAKAHDALVHGLLWLVVAVLAAAVGWQLRVVRRPA' A
#
# COMPACT_ATOMS: atom_id res chain seq x y z
N MET A 1 7.35 -9.54 13.24
CA MET A 1 5.95 -9.14 13.47
C MET A 1 5.62 -7.83 12.76
N VAL A 2 6.37 -6.74 13.02
CA VAL A 2 6.17 -5.43 12.36
C VAL A 2 6.15 -5.50 10.82
N ALA A 3 7.10 -6.20 10.20
CA ALA A 3 7.15 -6.35 8.74
C ALA A 3 5.92 -7.04 8.14
N VAL A 4 5.35 -8.03 8.85
CA VAL A 4 4.15 -8.75 8.40
C VAL A 4 2.92 -7.85 8.47
N LEU A 5 2.76 -7.10 9.56
CA LEU A 5 1.67 -6.14 9.71
C LEU A 5 1.76 -5.03 8.64
N ALA A 6 2.95 -4.48 8.41
CA ALA A 6 3.18 -3.49 7.36
C ALA A 6 2.87 -4.05 5.95
N ALA A 7 3.24 -5.30 5.67
CA ALA A 7 2.90 -5.95 4.41
C ALA A 7 1.38 -6.13 4.24
N LEU A 8 0.66 -6.51 5.30
CA LEU A 8 -0.80 -6.64 5.27
C LEU A 8 -1.50 -5.29 5.03
N PHE A 9 -1.01 -4.21 5.64
CA PHE A 9 -1.52 -2.85 5.35
C PHE A 9 -1.27 -2.45 3.90
N ALA A 10 -0.07 -2.70 3.36
CA ALA A 10 0.22 -2.44 1.96
C ALA A 10 -0.73 -3.18 1.00
N VAL A 11 -1.03 -4.45 1.29
CA VAL A 11 -1.98 -5.26 0.50
C VAL A 11 -3.40 -4.70 0.61
N ALA A 12 -3.86 -4.39 1.83
CA ALA A 12 -5.20 -3.83 2.05
C ALA A 12 -5.39 -2.49 1.32
N ASP A 13 -4.37 -1.63 1.31
CA ASP A 13 -4.40 -0.36 0.60
C ASP A 13 -4.32 -0.53 -0.92
N GLY A 14 -3.61 -1.56 -1.41
CA GLY A 14 -3.65 -1.96 -2.82
C GLY A 14 -5.06 -2.36 -3.28
N PHE A 15 -5.79 -3.14 -2.48
CA PHE A 15 -7.20 -3.46 -2.75
C PHE A 15 -8.09 -2.22 -2.74
N ARG A 16 -7.89 -1.29 -1.80
CA ARG A 16 -8.64 -0.02 -1.75
C ARG A 16 -8.37 0.85 -2.97
N TRP A 17 -7.12 0.95 -3.41
CA TRP A 17 -6.74 1.65 -4.63
C TRP A 17 -7.46 1.04 -5.84
N GLY A 18 -7.35 -0.27 -6.05
CA GLY A 18 -7.95 -0.95 -7.20
C GLY A 18 -9.48 -0.79 -7.25
N ASN A 19 -10.15 -0.95 -6.10
CA ASN A 19 -11.61 -0.79 -6.02
C ASN A 19 -12.04 0.65 -6.33
N ARG A 20 -11.33 1.65 -5.80
CA ARG A 20 -11.63 3.06 -6.07
C ARG A 20 -11.36 3.42 -7.52
N TRP A 21 -10.24 2.97 -8.09
CA TRP A 21 -9.93 3.15 -9.51
C TRP A 21 -11.02 2.57 -10.42
N TYR A 22 -11.47 1.34 -10.13
CA TYR A 22 -12.56 0.70 -10.88
C TYR A 22 -13.84 1.53 -10.84
N VAL A 23 -14.24 1.99 -9.65
CA VAL A 23 -15.43 2.84 -9.51
C VAL A 23 -15.26 4.16 -10.26
N SER A 24 -14.10 4.82 -10.21
CA SER A 24 -13.90 6.06 -10.97
C SER A 24 -14.05 5.83 -12.48
N THR A 25 -13.50 4.74 -13.02
CA THR A 25 -13.66 4.42 -14.45
C THR A 25 -15.11 4.09 -14.83
N MET A 26 -15.87 3.48 -13.93
CA MET A 26 -17.28 3.16 -14.19
C MET A 26 -18.18 4.40 -14.24
N PHE A 27 -17.85 5.44 -13.47
CA PHE A 27 -18.65 6.66 -13.37
C PHE A 27 -18.10 7.84 -14.18
N GLU A 28 -17.01 7.66 -14.92
CA GLU A 28 -16.29 8.71 -15.66
C GLU A 28 -17.21 9.54 -16.56
N ASP A 29 -18.07 8.90 -17.35
CA ASP A 29 -18.98 9.59 -18.29
C ASP A 29 -20.28 10.07 -17.62
N SER A 30 -20.76 9.34 -16.61
CA SER A 30 -22.07 9.59 -15.98
C SER A 30 -22.05 10.63 -14.87
N SER A 31 -20.91 10.83 -14.21
CA SER A 31 -20.74 11.76 -13.09
C SER A 31 -19.25 12.15 -12.93
N PRO A 32 -18.73 13.02 -13.81
CA PRO A 32 -17.30 13.33 -13.90
C PRO A 32 -16.71 13.89 -12.59
N GLU A 33 -17.46 14.71 -11.88
CA GLU A 33 -17.06 15.30 -10.58
C GLU A 33 -16.88 14.21 -9.51
N TYR A 34 -17.79 13.23 -9.47
CA TYR A 34 -17.72 12.09 -8.56
C TYR A 34 -16.57 11.14 -8.94
N ALA A 35 -16.36 10.90 -10.24
CA ALA A 35 -15.24 10.10 -10.73
C ALA A 35 -13.88 10.71 -10.33
N LEU A 36 -13.73 12.03 -10.45
CA LEU A 36 -12.53 12.76 -10.02
C LEU A 36 -12.29 12.66 -8.51
N GLU A 37 -13.33 12.81 -7.69
CA GLU A 37 -13.21 12.67 -6.24
C GLU A 37 -12.74 11.26 -5.85
N ILE A 38 -13.27 10.23 -6.52
CA ILE A 38 -12.88 8.84 -6.29
C ILE A 38 -11.44 8.58 -6.75
N ILE A 39 -11.00 9.18 -7.86
CA ILE A 39 -9.63 9.02 -8.36
C ILE A 39 -8.61 9.62 -7.37
N ALA A 40 -8.93 10.76 -6.75
CA ALA A 40 -8.08 11.36 -5.72
C ALA A 40 -7.98 10.43 -4.50
N LYS A 41 -9.10 9.85 -4.06
CA LYS A 41 -9.12 8.83 -2.99
C LYS A 41 -8.38 7.55 -3.36
N ALA A 42 -8.37 7.16 -4.64
CA ALA A 42 -7.59 6.03 -5.12
C ALA A 42 -6.10 6.34 -4.98
N HIS A 43 -5.66 7.52 -5.43
CA HIS A 43 -4.27 7.96 -5.33
C HIS A 43 -3.77 7.98 -3.87
N ASP A 44 -4.56 8.52 -2.93
CA ASP A 44 -4.20 8.52 -1.50
C ASP A 44 -4.04 7.11 -0.93
N ALA A 45 -4.89 6.16 -1.33
CA ALA A 45 -4.75 4.76 -0.93
C ALA A 45 -3.47 4.14 -1.51
N LEU A 46 -3.15 4.43 -2.77
CA LEU A 46 -1.93 3.94 -3.42
C LEU A 46 -0.68 4.44 -2.69
N VAL A 47 -0.61 5.74 -2.39
CA VAL A 47 0.53 6.36 -1.70
C VAL A 47 0.69 5.77 -0.29
N HIS A 48 -0.40 5.63 0.46
CA HIS A 48 -0.35 4.98 1.78
C HIS A 48 0.11 3.52 1.70
N GLY A 49 -0.41 2.75 0.75
CA GLY A 49 0.02 1.37 0.54
C GLY A 49 1.51 1.27 0.19
N LEU A 50 2.02 2.19 -0.64
CA LEU A 50 3.44 2.26 -1.00
C LEU A 50 4.31 2.56 0.22
N LEU A 51 3.90 3.51 1.08
CA LEU A 51 4.60 3.83 2.32
C LEU A 51 4.69 2.62 3.24
N TRP A 52 3.58 1.90 3.44
CA TRP A 52 3.58 0.67 4.24
C TRP A 52 4.48 -0.42 3.65
N LEU A 53 4.53 -0.54 2.32
CA LEU A 53 5.43 -1.48 1.65
C LEU A 53 6.91 -1.12 1.90
N VAL A 54 7.28 0.16 1.78
CA VAL A 54 8.64 0.64 2.08
C VAL A 54 9.01 0.33 3.53
N VAL A 55 8.11 0.62 4.48
CA VAL A 55 8.32 0.29 5.90
C VAL A 55 8.50 -1.22 6.10
N ALA A 56 7.71 -2.05 5.43
CA ALA A 56 7.83 -3.50 5.50
C ALA A 56 9.20 -3.99 5.00
N VAL A 57 9.67 -3.46 3.87
CA VAL A 57 10.98 -3.79 3.28
C VAL A 57 12.12 -3.37 4.20
N LEU A 58 12.08 -2.16 4.74
CA LEU A 58 13.09 -1.67 5.68
C LEU A 58 13.13 -2.51 6.96
N ALA A 59 11.96 -2.82 7.54
CA ALA A 59 11.87 -3.66 8.73
C ALA A 59 12.40 -5.09 8.47
N ALA A 60 12.13 -5.65 7.30
CA ALA A 60 12.65 -6.95 6.90
C ALA A 60 14.17 -6.93 6.69
N ALA A 61 14.69 -5.90 6.02
CA ALA A 61 16.12 -5.72 5.78
C ALA A 61 16.90 -5.55 7.10
N VAL A 62 16.43 -4.70 8.01
CA VAL A 62 17.02 -4.51 9.34
C VAL A 62 16.95 -5.82 10.15
N GLY A 63 15.80 -6.50 10.14
CA GLY A 63 15.66 -7.80 10.81
C GLY A 63 16.61 -8.87 10.27
N TRP A 64 16.83 -8.89 8.96
CA TRP A 64 17.79 -9.78 8.30
C TRP A 64 19.23 -9.46 8.69
N GLN A 65 19.63 -8.19 8.62
CA GLN A 65 20.97 -7.73 9.02
C GLN A 65 21.29 -8.12 10.47
N LEU A 66 20.35 -7.87 11.40
CA LEU A 66 20.50 -8.27 12.80
C LEU A 66 20.64 -9.78 12.98
N ARG A 67 19.92 -10.59 12.18
CA ARG A 67 20.03 -12.05 12.21
C ARG A 67 21.38 -12.53 11.69
N VAL A 68 21.90 -11.94 10.62
CA VAL A 68 23.19 -12.31 10.02
C VAL A 68 24.34 -11.95 10.95
N VAL A 69 24.34 -10.74 11.52
CA VAL A 69 25.41 -10.27 12.43
C VAL A 69 25.44 -11.04 13.75
N ARG A 70 24.29 -11.54 14.23
CA ARG A 70 24.20 -12.30 15.49
C ARG A 70 24.38 -13.81 15.34
N ARG A 71 24.66 -14.35 14.15
CA ARG A 71 25.05 -15.76 14.05
C ARG A 71 26.44 -15.92 14.68
N PRO A 72 26.57 -16.62 15.83
CA PRO A 72 27.89 -17.03 16.30
C PRO A 72 28.45 -18.02 15.28
N ALA A 73 29.72 -17.84 14.89
CA ALA A 73 30.51 -18.86 14.20
C ALA A 73 30.78 -20.03 15.16
#